data_AF-A0A8J8HMP7-F1
#
_entry.id   AF-A0A8J8HMP7-F1
#
_cell.length_a   1.000
_cell.length_b   1.000
_cell.length_c   1.000
_cell.angle_alpha   90.00
_cell.angle_beta   90.00
_cell.angle_gamma   90.00
#
_symmetry.space_group_name_H-M   'P 1'
#
loop_
_entity.id
_entity.type
_entity.pdbx_description
1 polymer ?
#
loop_
_entity_poly.entity_id
_entity_poly.type
_entity_poly.pdbx_seq_one_letter_code
_entity_poly.pdbx_strand_id
1 'polypeptide(L)'
;MGFLQAFRTALLLATMVASLAAAPSVPAARPVPLAPPLASSVNDPVPAIALSHRARHLMAALAKGDAEAVRAAQLEVEALRRTYSTLDVAPLVEAMALWARKQGMDGNVALGLEGLQAVERWAPEHPTLLGTRITLMRQQGIQGWLWSFPDLLRLTRHRMEHPAHRWLWMVQHLGMLRLAATLLLWGWALTMGLRYRNVLRHLWEEPLKRRGVSPILAALLGALILTAPVILGLDPMVAAILWLFLLAPFLLAAEVKVTAFILVLQLVHPALAALEPWAAREPQPSLMTLQLQPQVQPISPSTLRLLPPSDQAFLAGWSQLQNQDWKAAETTFQGLVGRHPDQAAVLNNLGVAKCQSGDGPGADKAFEMALLAGPKMEVLLNQSILAFNRLDTAQGASKRDDAQAAAPEAYALLIALNDAQKEVRTYPIPLPDTPERVQALAEAAGGSRGVEAFRLTERAFLFALLLPILGLIAFLARVRASVRMAHPTQCVRCGEPFHTTDSPDTEVCQKCHHLFVLRDGLHAENRRKKLDEVAGHQQATRWMHKSLIVLLPGCDLSFLGETREGLVEFLPFCLAVGMVLATGRSVRYPGEILADPTSTWLAVGAALVALYYVRSWLKLVLRRV
;
A
#
# COMPACT_ATOMS: atom_id res chain seq x y z
N MET A 1 -21.51 -35.70 27.56
CA MET A 1 -22.47 -35.01 26.66
C MET A 1 -22.00 -33.62 26.21
N GLY A 2 -21.30 -32.83 27.03
CA GLY A 2 -20.86 -31.48 26.64
C GLY A 2 -19.90 -31.36 25.44
N PHE A 3 -19.02 -32.33 25.18
CA PHE A 3 -18.08 -32.28 24.05
C PHE A 3 -18.78 -32.42 22.68
N LEU A 4 -19.75 -33.33 22.56
CA LEU A 4 -20.57 -33.50 21.35
C LEU A 4 -21.47 -32.29 21.08
N GLN A 5 -21.97 -31.63 22.13
CA GLN A 5 -22.68 -30.36 22.01
C GLN A 5 -21.75 -29.22 21.58
N ALA A 6 -20.56 -29.10 22.18
CA ALA A 6 -19.57 -28.09 21.78
C ALA A 6 -19.08 -28.28 20.33
N PHE A 7 -18.92 -29.54 19.90
CA PHE A 7 -18.58 -29.89 18.53
C PHE A 7 -19.72 -29.58 17.56
N ARG A 8 -20.98 -29.89 17.93
CA ARG A 8 -22.17 -29.49 17.15
C ARG A 8 -22.28 -27.98 17.03
N THR A 9 -22.04 -27.21 18.11
CA THR A 9 -22.09 -25.75 18.05
C THR A 9 -20.97 -25.17 17.20
N ALA A 10 -19.74 -25.72 17.27
CA ALA A 10 -18.63 -25.27 16.44
C ALA A 10 -18.85 -25.62 14.95
N LEU A 11 -19.39 -26.81 14.67
CA LEU A 11 -19.73 -27.25 13.31
C LEU A 11 -20.89 -26.45 12.72
N LEU A 12 -21.93 -26.12 13.51
CA LEU A 12 -23.03 -25.25 13.10
C LEU A 12 -22.57 -23.81 12.83
N LEU A 13 -21.62 -23.31 13.63
CA LEU A 13 -20.99 -22.01 13.36
C LEU A 13 -20.21 -22.07 12.04
N ALA A 14 -19.41 -23.12 11.83
CA ALA A 14 -18.63 -23.31 10.62
C ALA A 14 -19.50 -23.47 9.36
N THR A 15 -20.64 -24.16 9.44
CA THR A 15 -21.56 -24.31 8.30
C THR A 15 -22.34 -23.04 7.99
N MET A 16 -22.73 -22.23 9.00
CA MET A 16 -23.28 -20.89 8.75
C MET A 16 -22.24 -19.94 8.14
N VAL A 17 -20.97 -20.07 8.51
CA VAL A 17 -19.86 -19.29 7.95
C VAL A 17 -19.56 -19.72 6.51
N ALA A 18 -19.61 -21.02 6.20
CA ALA A 18 -19.40 -21.57 4.86
C ALA A 18 -20.48 -21.13 3.85
N SER A 19 -21.74 -21.04 4.26
CA SER A 19 -22.83 -20.60 3.38
C SER A 19 -22.76 -19.12 3.02
N LEU A 20 -22.07 -18.30 3.83
CA LEU A 20 -21.82 -16.89 3.56
C LEU A 20 -20.57 -16.63 2.70
N ALA A 21 -19.62 -17.57 2.68
CA ALA A 21 -18.31 -17.43 2.03
C ALA A 21 -18.27 -17.84 0.53
N ALA A 22 -19.38 -18.31 -0.04
CA ALA A 22 -19.44 -18.65 -1.46
C ALA A 22 -19.30 -17.38 -2.33
N ALA A 23 -18.08 -17.13 -2.82
CA ALA A 23 -17.76 -16.01 -3.70
C ALA A 23 -18.38 -16.20 -5.09
N PRO A 24 -18.92 -15.14 -5.73
CA PRO A 24 -19.30 -15.20 -7.13
C PRO A 24 -18.05 -15.29 -8.01
N SER A 25 -18.10 -16.16 -9.03
CA SER A 25 -17.08 -16.24 -10.07
C SER A 25 -17.05 -14.93 -10.86
N VAL A 26 -15.92 -14.22 -10.82
CA VAL A 26 -15.68 -13.04 -11.66
C VAL A 26 -15.45 -13.52 -13.10
N PRO A 27 -16.30 -13.15 -14.08
CA PRO A 27 -16.04 -13.50 -15.47
C PRO A 27 -14.80 -12.75 -15.96
N ALA A 28 -13.86 -13.49 -16.55
CA ALA A 28 -12.66 -12.94 -17.16
C ALA A 28 -13.03 -11.86 -18.19
N ALA A 29 -12.51 -10.64 -18.01
CA ALA A 29 -12.68 -9.56 -18.98
C ALA A 29 -12.06 -9.98 -20.31
N ARG A 30 -12.85 -9.95 -21.38
CA ARG A 30 -12.35 -10.17 -22.75
C ARG A 30 -11.41 -9.00 -23.13
N PRO A 31 -10.26 -9.26 -23.74
CA PRO A 31 -9.39 -8.20 -24.25
C PRO A 31 -10.14 -7.42 -25.34
N VAL A 32 -10.23 -6.10 -25.15
CA VAL A 32 -10.72 -5.18 -26.17
C VAL A 32 -9.65 -5.08 -27.27
N PRO A 33 -9.97 -5.32 -28.56
CA PRO A 33 -9.01 -5.18 -29.63
C PRO A 33 -8.63 -3.71 -29.80
N LEU A 34 -7.33 -3.42 -29.78
CA LEU A 34 -6.76 -2.10 -30.09
C LEU A 34 -7.18 -1.69 -31.51
N ALA A 35 -7.88 -0.56 -31.62
CA ALA A 35 -8.13 0.07 -32.91
C ALA A 35 -6.81 0.58 -33.51
N PRO A 36 -6.58 0.46 -34.83
CA PRO A 36 -5.37 0.96 -35.47
C PRO A 36 -5.34 2.50 -35.42
N PRO A 37 -4.16 3.11 -35.22
CA PRO A 37 -4.04 4.56 -35.18
C PRO A 37 -4.40 5.18 -36.53
N LEU A 38 -5.25 6.21 -36.50
CA LEU A 38 -5.54 7.07 -37.65
C LEU A 38 -4.24 7.74 -38.11
N ALA A 39 -3.97 7.62 -39.40
CA ALA A 39 -2.80 8.15 -40.08
C ALA A 39 -2.65 9.66 -39.87
N SER A 40 -1.69 10.04 -39.03
CA SER A 40 -1.05 11.35 -39.06
C SER A 40 0.28 11.23 -39.81
N SER A 41 0.67 12.31 -40.48
CA SER A 41 1.79 12.45 -41.43
C SER A 41 3.03 11.61 -41.14
N VAL A 42 3.47 10.86 -42.16
CA VAL A 42 4.43 9.74 -42.14
C VAL A 42 5.88 10.09 -41.78
N ASN A 43 6.29 11.34 -41.55
CA ASN A 43 7.72 11.67 -41.44
C ASN A 43 8.21 12.40 -40.18
N ASP A 44 7.35 12.81 -39.25
CA ASP A 44 7.82 13.40 -37.99
C ASP A 44 7.64 12.42 -36.81
N PRO A 45 8.71 12.08 -36.07
CA PRO A 45 8.58 11.21 -34.91
C PRO A 45 7.67 11.86 -33.88
N VAL A 46 6.72 11.08 -33.35
CA VAL A 46 5.86 11.50 -32.21
C VAL A 46 6.76 12.12 -31.13
N PRO A 47 6.40 13.26 -30.52
CA PRO A 47 7.28 14.02 -29.62
C PRO A 47 7.92 13.18 -28.50
N ALA A 48 7.22 12.16 -27.98
CA ALA A 48 7.75 11.22 -27.01
C ALA A 48 8.84 10.28 -27.56
N ILE A 49 8.73 9.86 -28.83
CA ILE A 49 9.76 9.09 -29.55
C ILE A 49 10.99 9.99 -29.79
N ALA A 50 10.76 11.26 -30.13
CA ALA A 50 11.85 12.22 -30.31
C ALA A 50 12.58 12.52 -28.98
N LEU A 51 11.84 12.74 -27.88
CA LEU A 51 12.40 12.96 -26.54
C LEU A 51 13.17 11.73 -26.03
N SER A 52 12.65 10.52 -26.24
CA SER A 52 13.37 9.30 -25.88
C SER A 52 14.62 9.04 -26.73
N HIS A 53 14.64 9.47 -28.01
CA HIS A 53 15.85 9.44 -28.82
C HIS A 53 16.91 10.43 -28.32
N ARG A 54 16.51 11.62 -27.89
CA ARG A 54 17.44 12.61 -27.32
C ARG A 54 17.91 12.23 -25.91
N ALA A 55 17.06 11.55 -25.14
CA ALA A 55 17.47 10.94 -23.88
C ALA A 55 18.65 9.97 -24.10
N ARG A 56 18.68 9.20 -25.20
CA ARG A 56 19.83 8.33 -25.54
C ARG A 56 21.11 9.11 -25.82
N HIS A 57 21.03 10.28 -26.44
CA HIS A 57 22.21 11.13 -26.68
C HIS A 57 22.77 11.65 -25.36
N LEU A 58 21.89 12.11 -24.46
CA LEU A 58 22.26 12.54 -23.12
C LEU A 58 22.88 11.41 -22.31
N MET A 59 22.28 10.21 -22.32
CA MET A 59 22.83 9.00 -21.68
C MET A 59 24.22 8.65 -22.22
N ALA A 60 24.42 8.73 -23.54
CA ALA A 60 25.71 8.43 -24.17
C ALA A 60 26.79 9.47 -23.83
N ALA A 61 26.41 10.75 -23.74
CA ALA A 61 27.32 11.82 -23.32
C ALA A 61 27.73 11.66 -21.84
N LEU A 62 26.77 11.37 -20.96
CA LEU A 62 27.02 11.08 -19.55
C LEU A 62 27.94 9.87 -19.37
N ALA A 63 27.67 8.77 -20.09
CA ALA A 63 28.50 7.56 -20.01
C ALA A 63 29.95 7.78 -20.47
N LYS A 64 30.20 8.78 -21.33
CA LYS A 64 31.54 9.16 -21.77
C LYS A 64 32.24 10.15 -20.82
N GLY A 65 31.52 10.74 -19.86
CA GLY A 65 32.05 11.76 -18.96
C GLY A 65 32.39 13.10 -19.65
N ASP A 66 31.84 13.35 -20.84
CA ASP A 66 32.12 14.55 -21.62
C ASP A 66 31.14 15.68 -21.25
N ALA A 67 31.61 16.63 -20.45
CA ALA A 67 30.80 17.75 -19.96
C ALA A 67 30.27 18.64 -21.10
N GLU A 68 31.01 18.80 -22.20
CA GLU A 68 30.57 19.60 -23.34
C GLU A 68 29.47 18.87 -24.11
N ALA A 69 29.64 17.56 -24.34
CA ALA A 69 28.62 16.73 -24.98
C ALA A 69 27.35 16.63 -24.11
N VAL A 70 27.47 16.57 -22.79
CA VAL A 70 26.32 16.60 -21.87
C VAL A 70 25.57 17.92 -22.01
N ARG A 71 26.29 19.05 -22.00
CA ARG A 71 25.68 20.37 -22.19
C ARG A 71 25.02 20.49 -23.56
N ALA A 72 25.66 19.99 -24.62
CA ALA A 72 25.09 19.97 -25.96
C ALA A 72 23.80 19.13 -26.03
N ALA A 73 23.80 17.93 -25.44
CA ALA A 73 22.62 17.07 -25.38
C ALA A 73 21.49 17.69 -24.54
N GLN A 74 21.80 18.40 -23.44
CA GLN A 74 20.81 19.16 -22.68
C GLN A 74 20.19 20.28 -23.51
N LEU A 75 21.01 21.01 -24.28
CA LEU A 75 20.52 22.03 -25.22
C LEU A 75 19.66 21.42 -26.34
N GLU A 76 19.98 20.21 -26.82
CA GLU A 76 19.13 19.50 -27.79
C GLU A 76 17.77 19.12 -27.20
N VAL A 77 17.74 18.63 -25.96
CA VAL A 77 16.48 18.32 -25.25
C VAL A 77 15.66 19.59 -25.05
N GLU A 78 16.29 20.70 -24.65
CA GLU A 78 15.63 22.00 -24.56
C GLU A 78 15.11 22.48 -25.92
N ALA A 79 15.92 22.39 -26.97
CA ALA A 79 15.53 22.77 -28.32
C ALA A 79 14.33 21.95 -28.78
N LEU A 80 14.34 20.64 -28.57
CA LEU A 80 13.21 19.76 -28.90
C LEU A 80 11.95 20.12 -28.10
N ARG A 81 12.10 20.38 -26.79
CA ARG A 81 11.01 20.83 -25.91
C ARG A 81 10.42 22.16 -26.40
N ARG A 82 11.27 23.06 -26.91
CA ARG A 82 10.88 24.33 -27.52
C ARG A 82 10.20 24.13 -28.88
N THR A 83 10.72 23.24 -29.73
CA THR A 83 10.18 22.95 -31.07
C THR A 83 8.79 22.35 -31.02
N TYR A 84 8.56 21.38 -30.12
CA TYR A 84 7.29 20.67 -30.01
C TYR A 84 6.38 21.22 -28.90
N SER A 85 6.76 22.32 -28.24
CA SER A 85 6.04 22.91 -27.09
C SER A 85 5.63 21.89 -26.02
N THR A 86 6.33 20.77 -25.89
CA THR A 86 5.94 19.72 -24.94
C THR A 86 6.23 20.24 -23.54
N LEU A 87 5.18 20.51 -22.75
CA LEU A 87 5.27 20.99 -21.35
C LEU A 87 5.84 19.96 -20.38
N ASP A 88 6.47 18.94 -20.91
CA ASP A 88 6.22 17.62 -20.45
C ASP A 88 7.46 16.82 -20.68
N VAL A 89 7.87 16.18 -19.61
CA VAL A 89 9.19 15.59 -19.52
C VAL A 89 9.11 14.23 -18.85
N ALA A 90 7.92 13.70 -18.54
CA ALA A 90 7.78 12.39 -17.92
C ALA A 90 8.45 11.27 -18.75
N PRO A 91 8.32 11.17 -20.10
CA PRO A 91 9.02 10.16 -20.88
C PRO A 91 10.54 10.27 -20.77
N LEU A 92 11.06 11.50 -20.72
CA LEU A 92 12.49 11.76 -20.52
C LEU A 92 12.92 11.37 -19.10
N VAL A 93 12.15 11.77 -18.09
CA VAL A 93 12.36 11.48 -16.67
C VAL A 93 12.30 9.97 -16.41
N GLU A 94 11.32 9.28 -16.95
CA GLU A 94 11.15 7.84 -16.82
C GLU A 94 12.24 7.08 -17.58
N ALA A 95 12.58 7.48 -18.80
CA ALA A 95 13.68 6.88 -19.55
C ALA A 95 15.02 7.08 -18.82
N MET A 96 15.26 8.27 -18.26
CA MET A 96 16.46 8.54 -17.47
C MET A 96 16.46 7.79 -16.15
N ALA A 97 15.32 7.70 -15.46
CA ALA A 97 15.18 6.90 -14.25
C ALA A 97 15.45 5.42 -14.51
N LEU A 98 14.90 4.86 -15.60
CA LEU A 98 15.18 3.50 -16.06
C LEU A 98 16.67 3.28 -16.30
N TRP A 99 17.28 4.18 -17.08
CA TRP A 99 18.70 4.10 -17.38
C TRP A 99 19.56 4.22 -16.12
N ALA A 100 19.25 5.16 -15.22
CA ALA A 100 19.96 5.36 -13.98
C ALA A 100 19.86 4.12 -13.07
N ARG A 101 18.69 3.48 -12.96
CA ARG A 101 18.54 2.19 -12.25
C ARG A 101 19.41 1.09 -12.87
N LYS A 102 19.44 1.01 -14.21
CA LYS A 102 20.31 0.07 -14.92
C LYS A 102 21.78 0.31 -14.60
N GLN A 103 22.24 1.57 -14.62
CA GLN A 103 23.61 1.91 -14.21
C GLN A 103 23.91 1.50 -12.77
N GLY A 104 22.97 1.69 -11.84
CA GLY A 104 23.09 1.20 -10.48
C GLY A 104 23.23 -0.32 -10.39
N MET A 105 22.44 -1.07 -11.18
CA MET A 105 22.55 -2.54 -11.27
C MET A 105 23.91 -2.99 -11.84
N ASP A 106 24.45 -2.22 -12.78
CA ASP A 106 25.78 -2.46 -13.38
C ASP A 106 26.94 -2.00 -12.46
N GLY A 107 26.64 -1.48 -11.26
CA GLY A 107 27.62 -1.02 -10.27
C GLY A 107 28.04 0.45 -10.42
N ASN A 108 27.55 1.16 -11.44
CA ASN A 108 27.88 2.55 -11.75
C ASN A 108 26.90 3.54 -11.08
N VAL A 109 26.82 3.49 -9.75
CA VAL A 109 25.86 4.30 -8.97
C VAL A 109 26.04 5.80 -9.16
N ALA A 110 27.29 6.29 -9.18
CA ALA A 110 27.59 7.70 -9.36
C ALA A 110 27.07 8.24 -10.70
N LEU A 111 27.32 7.50 -11.78
CA LEU A 111 26.82 7.82 -13.12
C LEU A 111 25.28 7.86 -13.17
N GLY A 112 24.62 6.93 -12.48
CA GLY A 112 23.17 6.95 -12.33
C GLY A 112 22.66 8.21 -11.63
N LEU A 113 23.30 8.62 -10.53
CA LEU A 113 22.95 9.84 -9.79
C LEU A 113 23.18 11.11 -10.61
N GLU A 114 24.30 11.18 -11.33
CA GLU A 114 24.60 12.27 -12.28
C GLU A 114 23.53 12.37 -13.38
N GLY A 115 23.08 11.23 -13.90
CA GLY A 115 21.98 11.20 -14.88
C GLY A 115 20.66 11.75 -14.33
N LEU A 116 20.32 11.42 -13.08
CA LEU A 116 19.14 11.99 -12.42
C LEU A 116 19.28 13.51 -12.23
N GLN A 117 20.45 13.97 -11.78
CA GLN A 117 20.73 15.39 -11.58
C GLN A 117 20.66 16.17 -12.91
N ALA A 118 21.12 15.55 -14.01
CA ALA A 118 21.08 16.15 -15.34
C ALA A 118 19.65 16.40 -15.84
N VAL A 119 18.66 15.60 -15.41
CA VAL A 119 17.25 15.77 -15.78
C VAL A 119 16.40 16.50 -14.74
N GLU A 120 16.86 16.59 -13.49
CA GLU A 120 16.13 17.20 -12.37
C GLU A 120 15.74 18.65 -12.64
N ARG A 121 16.55 19.38 -13.41
CA ARG A 121 16.26 20.76 -13.84
C ARG A 121 14.95 20.91 -14.62
N TRP A 122 14.47 19.86 -15.27
CA TRP A 122 13.23 19.91 -16.05
C TRP A 122 12.03 19.38 -15.27
N ALA A 123 12.25 18.58 -14.23
CA ALA A 123 11.22 17.99 -13.39
C ALA A 123 11.67 17.94 -11.92
N PRO A 124 11.77 19.11 -11.26
CA PRO A 124 12.22 19.16 -9.88
C PRO A 124 11.26 18.37 -8.99
N GLU A 125 11.82 17.60 -8.06
CA GLU A 125 11.07 16.76 -7.10
C GLU A 125 10.10 15.72 -7.70
N HIS A 126 10.26 15.37 -8.98
CA HIS A 126 9.38 14.36 -9.59
C HIS A 126 9.45 13.02 -8.83
N PRO A 127 8.31 12.39 -8.47
CA PRO A 127 8.27 11.16 -7.67
C PRO A 127 9.17 10.02 -8.22
N THR A 128 9.15 9.79 -9.54
CA THR A 128 10.04 8.85 -10.23
C THR A 128 11.53 9.13 -10.01
N LEU A 129 11.95 10.40 -10.05
CA LEU A 129 13.35 10.79 -9.82
C LEU A 129 13.72 10.59 -8.36
N LEU A 130 12.86 11.02 -7.43
CA LEU A 130 13.07 10.83 -5.98
C LEU A 130 13.20 9.34 -5.64
N GLY A 131 12.27 8.50 -6.09
CA GLY A 131 12.30 7.04 -5.86
C GLY A 131 13.55 6.37 -6.45
N THR A 132 13.99 6.82 -7.63
CA THR A 132 15.20 6.28 -8.26
C THR A 132 16.47 6.74 -7.53
N ARG A 133 16.53 8.00 -7.10
CA ARG A 133 17.66 8.55 -6.33
C ARG A 133 17.82 7.83 -5.01
N ILE A 134 16.72 7.62 -4.27
CA ILE A 134 16.71 6.84 -3.02
C ILE A 134 17.27 5.44 -3.26
N THR A 135 16.88 4.77 -4.36
CA THR A 135 17.38 3.43 -4.70
C THR A 135 18.89 3.43 -4.92
N LEU A 136 19.39 4.36 -5.72
CA LEU A 136 20.81 4.47 -6.04
C LEU A 136 21.62 4.85 -4.80
N MET A 137 21.16 5.81 -4.00
CA MET A 137 21.82 6.16 -2.74
C MET A 137 21.92 4.94 -1.83
N ARG A 138 20.85 4.15 -1.67
CA ARG A 138 20.88 2.93 -0.83
C ARG A 138 21.86 1.85 -1.30
N GLN A 139 22.24 1.83 -2.58
CA GLN A 139 23.28 0.93 -3.09
C GLN A 139 24.69 1.30 -2.56
N GLN A 140 24.89 2.53 -2.07
CA GLN A 140 26.13 2.97 -1.40
C GLN A 140 26.25 2.46 0.05
N GLY A 141 25.37 1.57 0.50
CA GLY A 141 25.38 0.97 1.82
C GLY A 141 24.64 1.79 2.88
N ILE A 142 25.08 1.68 4.14
CA ILE A 142 24.39 2.26 5.30
C ILE A 142 24.34 3.79 5.23
N GLN A 143 25.44 4.43 4.82
CA GLN A 143 25.50 5.89 4.67
C GLN A 143 24.49 6.38 3.64
N GLY A 144 24.41 5.72 2.50
CA GLY A 144 23.42 6.03 1.47
C GLY A 144 21.98 5.82 1.94
N TRP A 145 21.73 4.85 2.82
CA TRP A 145 20.43 4.68 3.46
C TRP A 145 20.04 5.90 4.31
N LEU A 146 20.97 6.41 5.13
CA LEU A 146 20.76 7.61 5.95
C LEU A 146 20.59 8.88 5.09
N TRP A 147 21.43 9.06 4.07
CA TRP A 147 21.35 10.22 3.18
C TRP A 147 20.13 10.22 2.28
N SER A 148 19.53 9.06 2.00
CA SER A 148 18.27 8.97 1.25
C SER A 148 17.02 9.38 2.07
N PHE A 149 17.16 9.58 3.38
CA PHE A 149 16.02 9.83 4.27
C PHE A 149 15.25 11.14 3.99
N PRO A 150 15.90 12.28 3.69
CA PRO A 150 15.18 13.51 3.33
C PRO A 150 14.34 13.35 2.05
N ASP A 151 14.90 12.70 1.01
CA ASP A 151 14.19 12.45 -0.25
C ASP A 151 13.03 11.47 -0.05
N LEU A 152 13.19 10.50 0.84
CA LEU A 152 12.11 9.64 1.25
C LEU A 152 10.98 10.40 1.94
N LEU A 153 11.29 11.34 2.85
CA LEU A 153 10.28 12.16 3.50
C LEU A 153 9.53 13.03 2.48
N ARG A 154 10.25 13.64 1.52
CA ARG A 154 9.66 14.38 0.41
C ARG A 154 8.74 13.49 -0.43
N LEU A 155 9.21 12.31 -0.84
CA LEU A 155 8.42 11.34 -1.61
C LEU A 155 7.18 10.88 -0.84
N THR A 156 7.30 10.67 0.47
CA THR A 156 6.16 10.30 1.33
C THR A 156 5.16 11.46 1.44
N ARG A 157 5.63 12.69 1.58
CA ARG A 157 4.79 13.89 1.58
C ARG A 157 4.01 14.02 0.27
N HIS A 158 4.69 13.91 -0.87
CA HIS A 158 4.06 13.91 -2.21
C HIS A 158 2.96 12.83 -2.34
N ARG A 159 3.21 11.63 -1.80
CA ARG A 159 2.18 10.56 -1.75
C ARG A 159 0.99 10.90 -0.85
N MET A 160 1.21 11.60 0.25
CA MET A 160 0.13 11.95 1.17
C MET A 160 -0.69 13.15 0.66
N GLU A 161 -0.08 14.03 -0.13
CA GLU A 161 -0.75 15.18 -0.74
C GLU A 161 -1.70 14.72 -1.88
N HIS A 162 -1.29 13.74 -2.70
CA HIS A 162 -2.13 13.25 -3.78
C HIS A 162 -3.28 12.35 -3.26
N PRO A 163 -4.56 12.66 -3.55
CA PRO A 163 -5.71 11.98 -2.95
C PRO A 163 -5.78 10.48 -3.27
N ALA A 164 -5.44 10.07 -4.50
CA ALA A 164 -5.39 8.65 -4.88
C ALA A 164 -4.31 7.86 -4.12
N HIS A 165 -3.17 8.51 -3.85
CA HIS A 165 -2.05 7.87 -3.15
C HIS A 165 -2.28 7.73 -1.67
N ARG A 166 -2.88 8.74 -1.04
CA ARG A 166 -3.25 8.70 0.37
C ARG A 166 -4.04 7.43 0.68
N TRP A 167 -5.00 7.08 -0.17
CA TRP A 167 -5.81 5.87 0.01
C TRP A 167 -5.03 4.59 -0.18
N LEU A 168 -4.26 4.47 -1.26
CA LEU A 168 -3.52 3.24 -1.53
C LEU A 168 -2.35 3.05 -0.53
N TRP A 169 -1.81 4.13 0.04
CA TRP A 169 -0.91 4.12 1.20
C TRP A 169 -1.63 3.62 2.46
N MET A 170 -2.80 4.15 2.80
CA MET A 170 -3.60 3.69 3.94
C MET A 170 -3.96 2.21 3.83
N VAL A 171 -4.43 1.76 2.67
CA VAL A 171 -4.77 0.36 2.40
C VAL A 171 -3.55 -0.54 2.54
N GLN A 172 -2.38 -0.12 2.05
CA GLN A 172 -1.15 -0.88 2.23
C GLN A 172 -0.78 -1.06 3.71
N HIS A 173 -0.84 0.00 4.52
CA HIS A 173 -0.49 -0.08 5.95
C HIS A 173 -1.54 -0.85 6.74
N LEU A 174 -2.81 -0.75 6.36
CA LEU A 174 -3.86 -1.55 6.97
C LEU A 174 -3.76 -3.04 6.58
N GLY A 175 -3.33 -3.34 5.34
CA GLY A 175 -2.98 -4.68 4.90
C GLY A 175 -1.79 -5.27 5.68
N MET A 176 -0.76 -4.46 5.94
CA MET A 176 0.36 -4.81 6.80
C MET A 176 -0.11 -5.12 8.23
N LEU A 177 -0.96 -4.27 8.81
CA LEU A 177 -1.51 -4.46 10.14
C LEU A 177 -2.39 -5.71 10.22
N ARG A 178 -3.20 -5.97 9.18
CA ARG A 178 -3.99 -7.21 9.06
C ARG A 178 -3.07 -8.43 9.10
N LEU A 179 -2.01 -8.43 8.28
CA LEU A 179 -1.08 -9.56 8.24
C LEU A 179 -0.42 -9.79 9.60
N ALA A 180 0.04 -8.73 10.27
CA ALA A 180 0.59 -8.81 11.62
C ALA A 180 -0.42 -9.37 12.63
N ALA A 181 -1.68 -8.92 12.57
CA ALA A 181 -2.76 -9.42 13.44
C ALA A 181 -3.06 -10.91 13.19
N THR A 182 -3.03 -11.36 11.94
CA THR A 182 -3.22 -12.79 11.58
C THR A 182 -2.05 -13.64 12.04
N LEU A 183 -0.80 -13.19 11.87
CA LEU A 183 0.39 -13.87 12.39
C LEU A 183 0.36 -13.98 13.92
N LEU A 184 -0.07 -12.91 14.59
CA LEU A 184 -0.23 -12.89 16.04
C LEU A 184 -1.27 -13.91 16.50
N LEU A 185 -2.43 -13.97 15.84
CA LEU A 185 -3.49 -14.93 16.14
C LEU A 185 -3.00 -16.37 15.99
N TRP A 186 -2.34 -16.69 14.89
CA TRP A 186 -1.84 -18.04 14.62
C TRP A 186 -0.69 -18.43 15.55
N GLY A 187 0.28 -17.55 15.77
CA GLY A 187 1.37 -17.80 16.71
C GLY A 187 0.87 -17.99 18.14
N TRP A 188 -0.14 -17.21 18.55
CA TRP A 188 -0.78 -17.37 19.85
C TRP A 188 -1.56 -18.69 19.96
N ALA A 189 -2.40 -19.02 18.97
CA ALA A 189 -3.15 -20.28 18.93
C ALA A 189 -2.23 -21.51 18.93
N LEU A 190 -1.14 -21.47 18.16
CA LEU A 190 -0.12 -22.51 18.14
C LEU A 190 0.57 -22.64 19.51
N THR A 191 0.94 -21.52 20.13
CA THR A 191 1.63 -21.53 21.43
C THR A 191 0.74 -22.13 22.52
N MET A 192 -0.53 -21.71 22.60
CA MET A 192 -1.50 -22.28 23.55
C MET A 192 -1.78 -23.76 23.23
N GLY A 193 -1.89 -24.12 21.95
CA GLY A 193 -2.04 -25.50 21.50
C GLY A 193 -0.89 -26.40 21.92
N LEU A 194 0.35 -25.91 21.82
CA LEU A 194 1.55 -26.63 22.29
C LEU A 194 1.60 -26.72 23.82
N ARG A 195 1.27 -25.64 24.52
CA ARG A 195 1.30 -25.61 25.99
C ARG A 195 0.30 -26.59 26.59
N TYR A 196 -0.94 -26.56 26.11
CA TYR A 196 -2.06 -27.38 26.57
C TYR A 196 -2.28 -28.64 25.72
N ARG A 197 -1.28 -29.05 24.94
CA ARG A 197 -1.32 -30.18 23.99
C ARG A 197 -1.93 -31.47 24.54
N ASN A 198 -1.64 -31.83 25.79
CA ASN A 198 -2.09 -33.08 26.38
C ASN A 198 -3.58 -33.03 26.74
N VAL A 199 -4.03 -31.91 27.31
CA VAL A 199 -5.43 -31.70 27.66
C VAL A 199 -6.27 -31.47 26.40
N LEU A 200 -5.75 -30.71 25.44
CA LEU A 200 -6.39 -30.53 24.14
C LEU A 200 -6.64 -31.89 23.48
N ARG A 201 -5.62 -32.75 23.42
CA ARG A 201 -5.73 -34.09 22.86
C ARG A 201 -6.70 -35.00 23.63
N HIS A 202 -6.71 -34.87 24.95
CA HIS A 202 -7.60 -35.63 25.82
C HIS A 202 -9.08 -35.39 25.51
N LEU A 203 -9.46 -34.19 25.05
CA LEU A 203 -10.85 -33.83 24.71
C LEU A 203 -11.52 -34.81 23.72
N TRP A 204 -10.78 -35.31 22.73
CA TRP A 204 -11.32 -36.25 21.75
C TRP A 204 -10.77 -37.67 21.94
N GLU A 205 -9.52 -37.84 22.40
CA GLU A 205 -8.96 -39.17 22.57
C GLU A 205 -9.69 -40.00 23.62
N GLU A 206 -10.09 -39.42 24.75
CA GLU A 206 -10.74 -40.19 25.81
C GLU A 206 -12.13 -40.71 25.35
N PRO A 207 -13.04 -39.88 24.79
CA PRO A 207 -14.31 -40.38 24.25
C PRO A 207 -14.13 -41.44 23.15
N LEU A 208 -13.13 -41.29 22.28
CA LEU A 208 -12.87 -42.22 21.19
C LEU A 208 -12.27 -43.54 21.69
N LYS A 209 -11.34 -43.49 22.65
CA LYS A 209 -10.76 -44.68 23.30
C LYS A 209 -11.83 -45.48 24.04
N ARG A 210 -12.77 -44.80 24.73
CA ARG A 210 -13.94 -45.46 25.37
C ARG A 210 -14.84 -46.19 24.35
N ARG A 211 -14.78 -45.81 23.06
CA ARG A 211 -15.49 -46.47 21.96
C ARG A 211 -14.62 -47.51 21.22
N GLY A 212 -13.45 -47.86 21.75
CA GLY A 212 -12.55 -48.85 21.14
C GLY A 212 -11.75 -48.34 19.93
N VAL A 213 -11.74 -47.03 19.67
CA VAL A 213 -10.95 -46.46 18.56
C VAL A 213 -9.47 -46.51 18.90
N SER A 214 -8.64 -46.95 17.94
CA SER A 214 -7.19 -47.03 18.13
C SER A 214 -6.57 -45.65 18.37
N PRO A 215 -5.46 -45.54 19.13
CA PRO A 215 -4.82 -44.26 19.41
C PRO A 215 -4.41 -43.49 18.14
N ILE A 216 -3.94 -44.20 17.12
CA ILE A 216 -3.52 -43.61 15.84
C ILE A 216 -4.73 -42.99 15.13
N LEU A 217 -5.86 -43.72 15.05
CA LEU A 217 -7.07 -43.22 14.42
C LEU A 217 -7.67 -42.03 15.19
N ALA A 218 -7.61 -42.07 16.53
CA ALA A 218 -8.03 -40.93 17.36
C ALA A 218 -7.15 -39.69 17.14
N ALA A 219 -5.84 -39.86 16.94
CA ALA A 219 -4.93 -38.77 16.60
C ALA A 219 -5.22 -38.18 15.21
N LEU A 220 -5.48 -39.04 14.20
CA LEU A 220 -5.85 -38.60 12.85
C LEU A 220 -7.18 -37.84 12.84
N LEU A 221 -8.19 -38.31 13.58
CA LEU A 221 -9.46 -37.60 13.74
C LEU A 221 -9.26 -36.25 14.44
N GLY A 222 -8.40 -36.18 15.46
CA GLY A 222 -8.02 -34.94 16.11
C GLY A 222 -7.37 -33.94 15.15
N ALA A 223 -6.41 -34.42 14.34
CA ALA A 223 -5.77 -33.59 13.31
C ALA A 223 -6.80 -33.06 12.31
N LEU A 224 -7.70 -33.94 11.82
CA LEU A 224 -8.79 -33.56 10.92
C LEU A 224 -9.69 -32.49 11.54
N ILE A 225 -10.06 -32.61 12.83
CA ILE A 225 -10.87 -31.60 13.54
C ILE A 225 -10.16 -30.25 13.58
N LEU A 226 -8.86 -30.24 13.88
CA LEU A 226 -8.07 -29.02 14.01
C LEU A 226 -7.80 -28.34 12.66
N THR A 227 -7.71 -29.10 11.57
CA THR A 227 -7.44 -28.59 10.21
C THR A 227 -8.69 -28.48 9.33
N ALA A 228 -9.85 -28.98 9.79
CA ALA A 228 -11.09 -29.01 9.02
C ALA A 228 -11.45 -27.64 8.41
N PRO A 229 -11.38 -26.50 9.12
CA PRO A 229 -11.72 -25.22 8.52
C PRO A 229 -10.86 -24.90 7.29
N VAL A 230 -9.56 -25.17 7.34
CA VAL A 230 -8.64 -24.93 6.21
C VAL A 230 -8.93 -25.89 5.06
N ILE A 231 -9.16 -27.18 5.35
CA ILE A 231 -9.47 -28.19 4.33
C ILE A 231 -10.79 -27.88 3.61
N LEU A 232 -11.76 -27.30 4.32
CA LEU A 232 -13.05 -26.88 3.77
C LEU A 232 -13.00 -25.53 3.03
N GLY A 233 -11.82 -24.93 2.88
CA GLY A 233 -11.66 -23.64 2.21
C GLY A 233 -12.16 -22.43 3.01
N LEU A 234 -12.40 -22.59 4.33
CA LEU A 234 -12.70 -21.45 5.19
C LEU A 234 -11.44 -20.62 5.43
N ASP A 235 -11.65 -19.36 5.81
CA ASP A 235 -10.56 -18.45 6.16
C ASP A 235 -9.67 -19.10 7.26
N PRO A 236 -8.33 -19.08 7.12
CA PRO A 236 -7.42 -19.66 8.12
C PRO A 236 -7.64 -19.12 9.55
N MET A 237 -8.16 -17.90 9.72
CA MET A 237 -8.53 -17.36 11.03
C MET A 237 -9.56 -18.23 11.75
N VAL A 238 -10.49 -18.86 11.01
CA VAL A 238 -11.50 -19.76 11.59
C VAL A 238 -10.83 -20.93 12.32
N ALA A 239 -9.76 -21.50 11.75
CA ALA A 239 -9.01 -22.57 12.38
C ALA A 239 -8.34 -22.10 13.68
N ALA A 240 -7.67 -20.96 13.67
CA ALA A 240 -7.04 -20.42 14.88
C ALA A 240 -8.07 -20.09 15.98
N ILE A 241 -9.23 -19.51 15.61
CA ILE A 241 -10.34 -19.24 16.54
C ILE A 241 -10.88 -20.56 17.11
N LEU A 242 -11.03 -21.60 16.28
CA LEU A 242 -11.48 -22.92 16.73
C LEU A 242 -10.50 -23.52 17.76
N TRP A 243 -9.19 -23.42 17.53
CA TRP A 243 -8.18 -23.90 18.49
C TRP A 243 -8.33 -23.18 19.84
N LEU A 244 -8.44 -21.85 19.81
CA LEU A 244 -8.60 -21.03 21.02
C LEU A 244 -9.93 -21.30 21.72
N PHE A 245 -11.01 -21.55 20.97
CA PHE A 245 -12.31 -21.94 21.52
C PHE A 245 -12.24 -23.29 22.25
N LEU A 246 -11.58 -24.29 21.66
CA LEU A 246 -11.39 -25.60 22.29
C LEU A 246 -10.52 -25.50 23.55
N LEU A 247 -9.53 -24.60 23.55
CA LEU A 247 -8.61 -24.37 24.66
C LEU A 247 -9.17 -23.46 25.75
N ALA A 248 -10.20 -22.66 25.46
CA ALA A 248 -10.76 -21.65 26.36
C ALA A 248 -10.97 -22.11 27.82
N PRO A 249 -11.41 -23.35 28.11
CA PRO A 249 -11.57 -23.82 29.49
C PRO A 249 -10.27 -23.94 30.30
N PHE A 250 -9.12 -24.05 29.63
CA PHE A 250 -7.83 -24.36 30.26
C PHE A 250 -6.91 -23.15 30.40
N LEU A 251 -7.28 -22.03 29.76
CA LEU A 251 -6.48 -20.82 29.74
C LEU A 251 -6.50 -20.11 31.10
N LEU A 252 -5.35 -19.58 31.50
CA LEU A 252 -5.23 -18.71 32.67
C LEU A 252 -5.94 -17.37 32.43
N ALA A 253 -6.32 -16.67 33.51
CA ALA A 253 -6.99 -15.37 33.39
C ALA A 253 -6.19 -14.33 32.56
N ALA A 254 -4.85 -14.37 32.64
CA ALA A 254 -3.99 -13.52 31.81
C ALA A 254 -4.07 -13.92 30.32
N GLU A 255 -4.09 -15.22 30.02
CA GLU A 255 -4.19 -15.75 28.66
C GLU A 255 -5.55 -15.51 28.04
N VAL A 256 -6.63 -15.56 28.83
CA VAL A 256 -7.98 -15.17 28.38
C VAL A 256 -7.99 -13.69 27.97
N LYS A 257 -7.39 -12.80 28.78
CA LYS A 257 -7.30 -11.37 28.46
C LYS A 257 -6.50 -11.12 27.18
N VAL A 258 -5.35 -11.77 27.02
CA VAL A 258 -4.53 -11.67 25.81
C VAL A 258 -5.25 -12.26 24.58
N THR A 259 -5.91 -13.41 24.73
CA THR A 259 -6.70 -14.03 23.66
C THR A 259 -7.83 -13.10 23.21
N ALA A 260 -8.57 -12.51 24.14
CA ALA A 260 -9.63 -11.55 23.83
C ALA A 260 -9.06 -10.31 23.12
N PHE A 261 -7.93 -9.77 23.57
CA PHE A 261 -7.24 -8.66 22.91
C PHE A 261 -6.84 -9.00 21.46
N ILE A 262 -6.25 -10.18 21.23
CA ILE A 262 -5.84 -10.62 19.88
C ILE A 262 -7.06 -10.82 18.97
N LEU A 263 -8.18 -11.33 19.50
CA LEU A 263 -9.44 -11.46 18.75
C LEU A 263 -10.04 -10.09 18.40
N VAL A 264 -9.96 -9.10 19.30
CA VAL A 264 -10.36 -7.71 19.01
C VAL A 264 -9.46 -7.09 17.94
N LEU A 265 -8.16 -7.35 17.95
CA LEU A 265 -7.23 -6.86 16.93
C LEU A 265 -7.58 -7.36 15.52
N GLN A 266 -8.30 -8.47 15.40
CA GLN A 266 -8.80 -8.95 14.10
C GLN A 266 -9.86 -8.05 13.46
N LEU A 267 -10.41 -7.06 14.18
CA LEU A 267 -11.30 -6.02 13.64
C LEU A 267 -10.59 -5.06 12.66
N VAL A 268 -9.28 -5.20 12.47
CA VAL A 268 -8.56 -4.59 11.35
C VAL A 268 -9.04 -5.15 10.00
N HIS A 269 -9.51 -6.40 9.96
CA HIS A 269 -9.98 -7.04 8.73
C HIS A 269 -11.19 -6.33 8.06
N PRO A 270 -12.29 -5.99 8.75
CA PRO A 270 -13.40 -5.24 8.16
C PRO A 270 -13.01 -3.81 7.77
N ALA A 271 -12.07 -3.17 8.49
CA ALA A 271 -11.55 -1.88 8.08
C ALA A 271 -10.85 -1.96 6.72
N LEU A 272 -10.09 -3.02 6.47
CA LEU A 272 -9.46 -3.25 5.16
C LEU A 272 -10.51 -3.54 4.07
N ALA A 273 -11.48 -4.40 4.37
CA ALA A 273 -12.57 -4.71 3.43
C ALA A 273 -13.39 -3.47 3.07
N ALA A 274 -13.56 -2.51 3.99
CA ALA A 274 -14.24 -1.25 3.72
C ALA A 274 -13.43 -0.30 2.83
N LEU A 275 -12.09 -0.35 2.90
CA LEU A 275 -11.21 0.51 2.12
C LEU A 275 -10.80 -0.08 0.76
N GLU A 276 -10.90 -1.40 0.57
CA GLU A 276 -10.52 -2.07 -0.68
C GLU A 276 -11.30 -1.55 -1.91
N PRO A 277 -12.63 -1.37 -1.87
CA PRO A 277 -13.37 -0.75 -2.98
C PRO A 277 -12.92 0.69 -3.26
N TRP A 278 -12.43 1.41 -2.26
CA TRP A 278 -11.94 2.77 -2.40
C TRP A 278 -10.57 2.81 -3.06
N ALA A 279 -9.68 1.87 -2.73
CA ALA A 279 -8.39 1.68 -3.39
C ALA A 279 -8.53 1.19 -4.84
N ALA A 280 -9.60 0.45 -5.16
CA ALA A 280 -9.91 0.02 -6.52
C ALA A 280 -10.57 1.11 -7.37
N ARG A 281 -10.87 2.30 -6.82
CA ARG A 281 -11.39 3.41 -7.62
C ARG A 281 -10.32 3.88 -8.59
N GLU A 282 -10.64 3.83 -9.88
CA GLU A 282 -9.86 4.55 -10.88
C GLU A 282 -9.84 6.04 -10.51
N PRO A 283 -8.71 6.75 -10.70
CA PRO A 283 -8.64 8.18 -10.48
C PRO A 283 -9.73 8.85 -11.33
N GLN A 284 -10.42 9.84 -10.74
CA GLN A 284 -11.45 10.57 -11.49
C GLN A 284 -10.83 11.17 -12.76
N PRO A 285 -11.48 11.02 -13.93
CA PRO A 285 -10.99 11.63 -15.14
C PRO A 285 -11.02 13.16 -14.97
N SER A 286 -9.92 13.82 -15.29
CA SER A 286 -9.72 15.26 -15.12
C SER A 286 -9.32 15.88 -16.45
N LEU A 287 -10.05 16.89 -16.91
CA LEU A 287 -9.73 17.64 -18.13
C LEU A 287 -8.41 18.37 -17.95
N MET A 288 -8.20 18.99 -16.79
CA MET A 288 -6.96 19.69 -16.49
C MET A 288 -5.76 18.74 -16.54
N THR A 289 -5.90 17.53 -15.99
CA THR A 289 -4.87 16.49 -16.05
C THR A 289 -4.63 16.00 -17.48
N LEU A 290 -5.67 15.91 -18.33
CA LEU A 290 -5.52 15.55 -19.75
C LEU A 290 -4.87 16.66 -20.58
N GLN A 291 -5.10 17.93 -20.24
CA GLN A 291 -4.58 19.09 -20.96
C GLN A 291 -3.12 19.43 -20.61
N LEU A 292 -2.71 19.16 -19.37
CA LEU A 292 -1.34 19.37 -18.90
C LEU A 292 -0.43 18.15 -19.16
N GLN A 293 -0.87 17.19 -19.98
CA GLN A 293 -0.02 16.06 -20.38
C GLN A 293 0.95 16.43 -21.51
N PRO A 294 2.19 15.95 -21.37
CA PRO A 294 3.66 15.87 -23.04
C PRO A 294 3.03 15.23 -24.24
N GLN A 295 2.06 14.39 -23.93
CA GLN A 295 1.19 13.75 -24.86
C GLN A 295 -0.21 14.22 -24.51
N VAL A 296 -0.67 15.25 -25.21
CA VAL A 296 -2.09 15.53 -25.34
C VAL A 296 -2.71 14.25 -25.88
N GLN A 297 -3.19 13.39 -24.99
CA GLN A 297 -3.96 12.24 -25.42
C GLN A 297 -5.23 12.82 -26.03
N PRO A 298 -5.51 12.53 -27.32
CA PRO A 298 -6.70 13.05 -27.94
C PRO A 298 -7.88 12.59 -27.10
N ILE A 299 -8.60 13.54 -26.51
CA ILE A 299 -9.80 13.25 -25.74
C ILE A 299 -10.71 12.48 -26.69
N SER A 300 -11.15 11.29 -26.28
CA SER A 300 -11.85 10.39 -27.19
C SER A 300 -13.07 11.12 -27.79
N PRO A 301 -13.38 10.91 -29.08
CA PRO A 301 -14.55 11.58 -29.69
C PRO A 301 -15.86 11.30 -28.96
N SER A 302 -15.98 10.13 -28.33
CA SER A 302 -17.09 9.78 -27.44
C SER A 302 -17.14 10.66 -26.19
N THR A 303 -15.98 10.96 -25.59
CA THR A 303 -15.86 11.83 -24.42
C THR A 303 -16.12 13.29 -24.75
N LEU A 304 -15.58 13.79 -25.85
CA LEU A 304 -15.83 15.17 -26.30
C LEU A 304 -17.32 15.45 -26.49
N ARG A 305 -18.08 14.48 -27.04
CA ARG A 305 -19.52 14.64 -27.29
C ARG A 305 -20.36 14.83 -26.02
N LEU A 306 -19.88 14.41 -24.86
CA LEU A 306 -20.58 14.59 -23.58
C LEU A 306 -20.32 15.95 -22.93
N LEU A 307 -19.28 16.67 -23.39
CA LEU A 307 -18.99 18.02 -22.89
C LEU A 307 -19.88 19.06 -23.60
N PRO A 308 -20.16 20.20 -22.95
CA PRO A 308 -20.83 21.33 -23.60
C PRO A 308 -20.14 21.73 -24.93
N PRO A 309 -20.88 22.17 -25.97
CA PRO A 309 -20.28 22.60 -27.23
C PRO A 309 -19.22 23.70 -27.07
N SER A 310 -19.39 24.58 -26.07
CA SER A 310 -18.40 25.60 -25.73
C SER A 310 -17.08 25.00 -25.21
N ASP A 311 -17.16 23.95 -24.38
CA ASP A 311 -16.00 23.27 -23.82
C ASP A 311 -15.29 22.43 -24.89
N GLN A 312 -16.04 21.81 -25.80
CA GLN A 312 -15.48 21.13 -26.97
C GLN A 312 -14.67 22.09 -27.85
N ALA A 313 -15.23 23.26 -28.14
CA ALA A 313 -14.55 24.30 -28.89
C ALA A 313 -13.34 24.86 -28.12
N PHE A 314 -13.42 24.99 -26.79
CA PHE A 314 -12.28 25.37 -25.96
C PHE A 314 -11.13 24.36 -26.10
N LEU A 315 -11.43 23.07 -25.97
CA LEU A 315 -10.45 21.99 -26.08
C LEU A 315 -9.85 21.88 -27.48
N ALA A 316 -10.64 22.17 -28.52
CA ALA A 316 -10.14 22.31 -29.89
C ALA A 316 -9.16 23.49 -30.02
N GLY A 317 -9.51 24.66 -29.49
CA GLY A 317 -8.62 25.83 -29.43
C GLY A 317 -7.34 25.56 -28.65
N TRP A 318 -7.45 24.82 -27.54
CA TRP A 318 -6.30 24.36 -26.76
C TRP A 318 -5.37 23.48 -27.61
N SER A 319 -5.91 22.49 -28.31
CA SER A 319 -5.14 21.62 -29.21
C SER A 319 -4.46 22.43 -30.32
N GLN A 320 -5.14 23.42 -30.90
CA GLN A 320 -4.57 24.31 -31.91
C GLN A 320 -3.39 25.14 -31.36
N LEU A 321 -3.50 25.67 -30.13
CA LEU A 321 -2.39 26.35 -29.45
C LEU A 321 -1.19 25.41 -29.26
N GLN A 322 -1.42 24.18 -28.82
CA GLN A 322 -0.34 23.20 -28.64
C GLN A 322 0.33 22.85 -29.97
N ASN A 323 -0.43 22.81 -31.07
CA ASN A 323 0.05 22.53 -32.42
C ASN A 323 0.59 23.78 -33.16
N GLN A 324 0.69 24.93 -32.49
CA GLN A 324 1.15 26.20 -33.07
C GLN A 324 0.29 26.73 -34.23
N ASP A 325 -0.94 26.26 -34.35
CA ASP A 325 -1.90 26.81 -35.31
C ASP A 325 -2.57 28.06 -34.73
N TRP A 326 -1.77 29.13 -34.62
CA TRP A 326 -2.13 30.36 -33.91
C TRP A 326 -3.37 31.03 -34.52
N LYS A 327 -3.50 30.99 -35.84
CA LYS A 327 -4.65 31.61 -36.54
C LYS A 327 -5.94 30.83 -36.34
N ALA A 328 -5.88 29.49 -36.36
CA ALA A 328 -7.04 28.68 -36.04
C ALA A 328 -7.44 28.84 -34.56
N ALA A 329 -6.46 28.81 -33.65
CA ALA A 329 -6.67 29.04 -32.22
C ALA A 329 -7.32 30.41 -31.96
N GLU A 330 -6.82 31.47 -32.59
CA GLU A 330 -7.39 32.82 -32.50
C GLU A 330 -8.86 32.83 -32.92
N THR A 331 -9.18 32.23 -34.08
CA THR A 331 -10.54 32.15 -34.60
C THR A 331 -11.47 31.40 -33.63
N THR A 332 -10.99 30.27 -33.11
CA THR A 332 -11.75 29.43 -32.18
C THR A 332 -12.00 30.14 -30.84
N PHE A 333 -10.97 30.72 -30.21
CA PHE A 333 -11.15 31.45 -28.95
C PHE A 333 -11.95 32.75 -29.14
N GLN A 334 -11.80 33.46 -30.25
CA GLN A 334 -12.60 34.64 -30.57
C GLN A 334 -14.10 34.30 -30.64
N GLY A 335 -14.45 33.11 -31.17
CA GLY A 335 -15.83 32.60 -31.21
C GLY A 335 -16.40 32.22 -29.83
N LEU A 336 -15.56 32.06 -28.82
CA LEU A 336 -15.94 31.70 -27.44
C LEU A 336 -16.09 32.92 -26.51
N VAL A 337 -15.57 34.09 -26.92
CA VAL A 337 -15.70 35.33 -26.16
C VAL A 337 -17.18 35.67 -25.93
N GLY A 338 -17.54 35.89 -24.67
CA GLY A 338 -18.92 36.15 -24.23
C GLY A 338 -19.86 34.94 -24.23
N ARG A 339 -19.43 33.75 -24.67
CA ARG A 339 -20.27 32.54 -24.73
C ARG A 339 -19.82 31.41 -23.81
N HIS A 340 -18.53 31.31 -23.52
CA HIS A 340 -17.97 30.29 -22.63
C HIS A 340 -18.06 30.72 -21.15
N PRO A 341 -18.32 29.83 -20.19
CA PRO A 341 -18.36 30.20 -18.76
C PRO A 341 -17.00 30.71 -18.24
N ASP A 342 -15.88 30.07 -18.61
CA ASP A 342 -14.53 30.46 -18.20
C ASP A 342 -13.93 31.59 -19.06
N GLN A 343 -14.53 32.78 -19.01
CA GLN A 343 -14.11 33.92 -19.84
C GLN A 343 -12.65 34.32 -19.63
N ALA A 344 -12.14 34.31 -18.39
CA ALA A 344 -10.74 34.65 -18.12
C ALA A 344 -9.75 33.71 -18.84
N ALA A 345 -10.04 32.40 -18.90
CA ALA A 345 -9.20 31.44 -19.60
C ALA A 345 -9.30 31.61 -21.13
N VAL A 346 -10.50 31.83 -21.65
CA VAL A 346 -10.73 32.08 -23.09
C VAL A 346 -10.00 33.34 -23.57
N LEU A 347 -10.16 34.45 -22.84
CA LEU A 347 -9.55 35.74 -23.20
C LEU A 347 -8.03 35.70 -23.07
N ASN A 348 -7.51 35.01 -22.06
CA ASN A 348 -6.06 34.76 -21.96
C ASN A 348 -5.54 33.95 -23.14
N ASN A 349 -6.21 32.85 -23.48
CA ASN A 349 -5.77 31.97 -24.57
C ASN A 349 -5.91 32.64 -25.94
N LEU A 350 -6.91 33.52 -26.12
CA LEU A 350 -7.00 34.42 -27.27
C LEU A 350 -5.81 35.39 -27.32
N GLY A 351 -5.46 36.01 -26.19
CA GLY A 351 -4.30 36.90 -26.09
C GLY A 351 -2.99 36.16 -26.40
N VAL A 352 -2.84 34.93 -25.92
CA VAL A 352 -1.72 34.03 -26.27
C VAL A 352 -1.68 33.80 -27.78
N ALA A 353 -2.79 33.39 -28.40
CA ALA A 353 -2.86 33.15 -29.85
C ALA A 353 -2.46 34.39 -30.67
N LYS A 354 -2.99 35.57 -30.30
CA LYS A 354 -2.69 36.85 -30.94
C LYS A 354 -1.25 37.30 -30.76
N CYS A 355 -0.71 37.11 -29.56
CA CYS A 355 0.68 37.43 -29.28
C CYS A 355 1.62 36.57 -30.15
N GLN A 356 1.31 35.27 -30.30
CA GLN A 356 2.10 34.35 -31.12
C GLN A 356 1.90 34.55 -32.63
N SER A 357 0.72 35.04 -33.04
CA SER A 357 0.43 35.38 -34.45
C SER A 357 0.99 36.76 -34.86
N GLY A 358 1.50 37.55 -33.91
CA GLY A 358 2.13 38.86 -34.14
C GLY A 358 1.21 40.07 -33.92
N ASP A 359 -0.06 39.87 -33.53
CA ASP A 359 -1.00 40.93 -33.16
C ASP A 359 -0.80 41.35 -31.68
N GLY A 360 0.31 42.02 -31.41
CA GLY A 360 0.63 42.56 -30.08
C GLY A 360 -0.43 43.50 -29.48
N PRO A 361 -1.03 44.44 -30.25
CA PRO A 361 -2.11 45.30 -29.75
C PRO A 361 -3.38 44.53 -29.41
N GLY A 362 -3.77 43.56 -30.25
CA GLY A 362 -4.94 42.73 -29.98
C GLY A 362 -4.73 41.76 -28.82
N ALA A 363 -3.51 41.27 -28.61
CA ALA A 363 -3.15 40.46 -27.45
C ALA A 363 -3.30 41.24 -26.15
N ASP A 364 -2.84 42.50 -26.11
CA ASP A 364 -2.93 43.39 -24.96
C ASP A 364 -4.38 43.57 -24.49
N LYS A 365 -5.25 43.93 -25.45
CA LYS A 365 -6.68 44.09 -25.21
C LYS A 365 -7.31 42.80 -24.69
N ALA A 366 -6.92 41.64 -25.23
CA ALA A 366 -7.42 40.36 -24.77
C ALA A 366 -6.97 40.04 -23.33
N PHE A 367 -5.71 40.33 -22.97
CA PHE A 367 -5.22 40.14 -21.60
C PHE A 367 -5.85 41.12 -20.60
N GLU A 368 -6.07 42.38 -20.98
CA GLU A 368 -6.82 43.33 -20.14
C GLU A 368 -8.24 42.85 -19.88
N MET A 369 -8.94 42.39 -20.92
CA MET A 369 -10.27 41.80 -20.76
C MET A 369 -10.24 40.52 -19.92
N ALA A 370 -9.21 39.69 -20.04
CA ALA A 370 -9.04 38.49 -19.22
C ALA A 370 -8.87 38.85 -17.73
N LEU A 371 -8.07 39.87 -17.43
CA LEU A 371 -7.84 40.36 -16.07
C LEU A 371 -9.13 40.89 -15.43
N LEU A 372 -9.96 41.59 -16.20
CA LEU A 372 -11.28 42.05 -15.78
C LEU A 372 -12.27 40.90 -15.53
N ALA A 373 -12.17 39.81 -16.30
CA ALA A 373 -12.99 38.62 -16.13
C ALA A 373 -12.57 37.77 -14.91
N GLY A 374 -11.34 37.94 -14.42
CA GLY A 374 -10.85 37.34 -13.18
C GLY A 374 -9.33 37.41 -13.08
N PRO A 375 -8.76 37.91 -11.98
CA PRO A 375 -7.31 38.01 -11.84
C PRO A 375 -6.68 36.62 -11.76
N LYS A 376 -5.78 36.33 -12.70
CA LYS A 376 -4.98 35.10 -12.72
C LYS A 376 -3.51 35.44 -12.93
N MET A 377 -2.64 34.69 -12.25
CA MET A 377 -1.19 34.89 -12.29
C MET A 377 -0.65 34.78 -13.72
N GLU A 378 -1.16 33.85 -14.51
CA GLU A 378 -0.77 33.62 -15.91
C GLU A 378 -1.10 34.82 -16.81
N VAL A 379 -2.22 35.49 -16.56
CA VAL A 379 -2.63 36.70 -17.31
C VAL A 379 -1.65 37.85 -17.04
N LEU A 380 -1.31 38.08 -15.77
CA LEU A 380 -0.36 39.11 -15.36
C LEU A 380 1.05 38.84 -15.90
N LEU A 381 1.47 37.58 -15.91
CA LEU A 381 2.72 37.17 -16.55
C LEU A 381 2.69 37.44 -18.06
N ASN A 382 1.61 37.12 -18.75
CA ASN A 382 1.49 37.38 -20.19
C ASN A 382 1.55 38.88 -20.52
N GLN A 383 0.92 39.73 -19.69
CA GLN A 383 1.07 41.18 -19.80
C GLN A 383 2.51 41.64 -19.55
N SER A 384 3.17 41.06 -18.55
CA SER A 384 4.58 41.34 -18.26
C SER A 384 5.48 41.07 -19.47
N ILE A 385 5.34 39.90 -20.10
CA ILE A 385 6.16 39.56 -21.27
C ILE A 385 5.79 40.39 -22.50
N LEU A 386 4.51 40.75 -22.70
CA LEU A 386 4.13 41.68 -23.75
C LEU A 386 4.76 43.08 -23.56
N ALA A 387 4.79 43.58 -22.32
CA ALA A 387 5.47 44.84 -21.98
C ALA A 387 6.99 44.75 -22.20
N PHE A 388 7.62 43.65 -21.80
CA PHE A 388 9.05 43.43 -22.08
C PHE A 388 9.35 43.34 -23.58
N ASN A 389 8.48 42.71 -24.38
CA ASN A 389 8.62 42.67 -25.84
C ASN A 389 8.52 44.05 -26.48
N ARG A 390 7.83 45.00 -25.84
CA ARG A 390 7.75 46.42 -26.23
C ARG A 390 8.86 47.28 -25.61
N LEU A 391 9.79 46.68 -24.87
CA LEU A 391 10.86 47.35 -24.12
C LEU A 391 10.37 48.26 -22.97
N ASP A 392 9.11 48.11 -22.53
CA ASP A 392 8.60 48.77 -21.33
C ASP A 392 8.97 47.95 -20.08
N THR A 393 10.18 48.17 -19.60
CA THR A 393 10.75 47.44 -18.46
C THR A 393 10.06 47.77 -17.13
N ALA A 394 9.52 48.98 -16.97
CA ALA A 394 8.85 49.41 -15.75
C ALA A 394 7.49 48.71 -15.62
N GLN A 395 6.69 48.73 -16.69
CA GLN A 395 5.41 48.02 -16.71
C GLN A 395 5.61 46.51 -16.64
N GLY A 396 6.61 45.98 -17.36
CA GLY A 396 6.95 44.56 -17.32
C GLY A 396 7.33 44.06 -15.92
N ALA A 397 8.16 44.81 -15.19
CA ALA A 397 8.53 44.48 -13.80
C ALA A 397 7.33 44.54 -12.86
N SER A 398 6.53 45.63 -12.92
CA SER A 398 5.34 45.79 -12.09
C SER A 398 4.35 44.63 -12.27
N LYS A 399 4.06 44.22 -13.51
CA LYS A 399 3.11 43.12 -13.78
C LYS A 399 3.64 41.76 -13.34
N ARG A 400 4.94 41.56 -13.38
CA ARG A 400 5.58 40.35 -12.85
C ARG A 400 5.46 40.29 -11.33
N ASP A 401 5.69 41.41 -10.65
CA ASP A 401 5.59 41.49 -9.19
C ASP A 401 4.12 41.28 -8.75
N ASP A 402 3.16 41.84 -9.49
CA ASP A 402 1.73 41.57 -9.29
C ASP A 402 1.40 40.08 -9.46
N ALA A 403 1.96 39.42 -10.48
CA ALA A 403 1.77 37.99 -10.70
C ALA A 403 2.33 37.14 -9.55
N GLN A 404 3.52 37.50 -9.05
CA GLN A 404 4.15 36.85 -7.90
C GLN A 404 3.31 37.03 -6.63
N ALA A 405 2.77 38.22 -6.40
CA ALA A 405 1.91 38.50 -5.26
C ALA A 405 0.57 37.74 -5.35
N ALA A 406 0.03 37.56 -6.56
CA ALA A 406 -1.25 36.88 -6.77
C ALA A 406 -1.21 35.37 -6.46
N ALA A 407 -0.11 34.69 -6.80
CA ALA A 407 0.05 33.27 -6.50
C ALA A 407 1.54 32.90 -6.27
N PRO A 408 2.11 33.16 -5.07
CA PRO A 408 3.54 33.01 -4.82
C PRO A 408 4.10 31.61 -5.11
N GLU A 409 3.38 30.56 -4.69
CA GLU A 409 3.82 29.16 -4.88
C GLU A 409 3.74 28.73 -6.35
N ALA A 410 2.62 29.02 -7.03
CA ALA A 410 2.43 28.70 -8.44
C ALA A 410 3.40 29.48 -9.33
N TYR A 411 3.66 30.75 -9.00
CA TYR A 411 4.66 31.59 -9.67
C TYR A 411 6.07 31.01 -9.50
N ALA A 412 6.47 30.63 -8.28
CA ALA A 412 7.78 30.03 -8.03
C ALA A 412 7.97 28.73 -8.82
N LEU A 413 6.95 27.86 -8.85
CA LEU A 413 6.96 26.64 -9.65
C LEU A 413 7.06 26.94 -11.14
N LEU A 414 6.26 27.88 -11.65
CA LEU A 414 6.23 28.24 -13.06
C LEU A 414 7.54 28.89 -13.55
N ILE A 415 8.14 29.78 -12.76
CA ILE A 415 9.44 30.39 -13.06
C ILE A 415 10.56 29.35 -13.03
N ALA A 416 10.57 28.45 -12.04
CA ALA A 416 11.52 27.34 -11.99
C ALA A 416 11.45 26.44 -13.24
N LEU A 417 10.24 26.22 -13.78
CA LEU A 417 10.03 25.47 -15.02
C LEU A 417 10.44 26.26 -16.28
N ASN A 418 10.38 27.60 -16.23
CA ASN A 418 10.54 28.52 -17.36
C ASN A 418 11.95 29.13 -17.50
N ASP A 419 12.80 29.10 -16.48
CA ASP A 419 14.20 29.58 -16.57
C ASP A 419 15.06 28.78 -17.59
N ALA A 420 14.50 27.71 -18.17
CA ALA A 420 15.06 26.95 -19.29
C ALA A 420 14.62 27.41 -20.69
N GLN A 421 13.74 28.40 -20.83
CA GLN A 421 13.14 28.85 -22.10
C GLN A 421 13.15 30.38 -22.16
N LYS A 422 13.77 31.00 -23.17
CA LYS A 422 13.84 32.48 -23.26
C LYS A 422 12.95 33.03 -24.37
N GLU A 423 12.62 32.20 -25.34
CA GLU A 423 12.29 32.62 -26.70
C GLU A 423 10.78 32.71 -26.96
N VAL A 424 9.95 31.95 -26.23
CA VAL A 424 8.48 31.96 -26.35
C VAL A 424 7.89 31.88 -24.95
N ARG A 425 7.45 33.02 -24.44
CA ARG A 425 7.04 33.19 -23.05
C ARG A 425 5.62 33.75 -22.97
N THR A 426 4.64 32.97 -23.40
CA THR A 426 3.23 33.20 -23.05
C THR A 426 2.60 31.91 -22.51
N TYR A 427 1.72 32.07 -21.51
CA TYR A 427 1.18 31.01 -20.67
C TYR A 427 -0.31 30.83 -20.96
N PRO A 428 -0.70 29.79 -21.72
CA PRO A 428 -2.11 29.45 -21.89
C PRO A 428 -2.66 28.84 -20.60
N ILE A 429 -3.95 29.06 -20.33
CA ILE A 429 -4.67 28.58 -19.14
C ILE A 429 -5.54 27.39 -19.55
N PRO A 430 -5.38 26.20 -18.94
CA PRO A 430 -6.19 25.04 -19.26
C PRO A 430 -7.66 25.24 -18.83
N LEU A 431 -8.53 24.35 -19.30
CA LEU A 431 -9.93 24.36 -18.88
C LEU A 431 -9.99 23.75 -17.47
N PRO A 432 -10.53 24.46 -16.46
CA PRO A 432 -10.58 23.91 -15.11
C PRO A 432 -11.63 22.79 -15.03
N ASP A 433 -11.37 21.85 -14.12
CA ASP A 433 -12.33 20.82 -13.76
C ASP A 433 -13.49 21.46 -12.97
N THR A 434 -14.72 21.24 -13.45
CA THR A 434 -15.94 21.52 -12.69
C THR A 434 -16.66 20.21 -12.39
N PRO A 435 -17.52 20.13 -11.34
CA PRO A 435 -18.27 18.93 -11.04
C PRO A 435 -19.03 18.37 -12.25
N GLU A 436 -19.60 19.24 -13.08
CA GLU A 436 -20.36 18.88 -14.28
C GLU A 436 -19.45 18.27 -15.36
N ARG A 437 -18.26 18.86 -15.59
CA ARG A 437 -17.28 18.36 -16.56
C ARG A 437 -16.70 17.02 -16.14
N VAL A 438 -16.35 16.87 -14.86
CA VAL A 438 -15.84 15.61 -14.30
C VAL A 438 -16.90 14.51 -14.39
N GLN A 439 -18.17 14.85 -14.15
CA GLN A 439 -19.28 13.91 -14.31
C GLN A 439 -19.45 13.47 -15.77
N ALA A 440 -19.45 14.42 -16.72
CA ALA A 440 -19.52 14.10 -18.15
C ALA A 440 -18.36 13.21 -18.61
N LEU A 441 -17.15 13.45 -18.10
CA LEU A 441 -16.00 12.58 -18.35
C LEU A 441 -16.18 11.18 -17.76
N ALA A 442 -16.72 11.07 -16.54
CA ALA A 442 -17.00 9.79 -15.90
C ALA A 442 -18.07 9.00 -16.69
N GLU A 443 -19.10 9.67 -17.18
CA GLU A 443 -20.14 9.08 -18.05
C GLU A 443 -19.55 8.57 -19.37
N ALA A 444 -18.58 9.29 -19.95
CA ALA A 444 -17.91 8.89 -21.20
C ALA A 444 -17.07 7.62 -21.07
N ALA A 445 -16.49 7.37 -19.90
CA ALA A 445 -15.57 6.27 -19.65
C ALA A 445 -16.26 4.88 -19.57
N GLY A 446 -17.35 4.68 -20.33
CA GLY A 446 -18.29 3.56 -20.15
C GLY A 446 -19.21 3.74 -18.94
N GLY A 447 -19.28 4.98 -18.42
CA GLY A 447 -19.78 5.32 -17.11
C GLY A 447 -18.76 5.00 -16.00
N SER A 448 -18.79 5.78 -14.90
CA SER A 448 -18.64 5.13 -13.61
C SER A 448 -19.78 4.12 -13.57
N ARG A 449 -19.51 2.83 -13.81
CA ARG A 449 -20.22 1.83 -13.01
C ARG A 449 -19.98 2.33 -11.60
N GLY A 450 -20.95 3.04 -11.04
CA GLY A 450 -20.81 3.66 -9.74
C GLY A 450 -20.31 2.52 -8.88
N VAL A 451 -19.03 2.57 -8.50
CA VAL A 451 -18.44 1.56 -7.64
C VAL A 451 -19.39 1.59 -6.48
N GLU A 452 -20.20 0.54 -6.36
CA GLU A 452 -21.41 0.58 -5.53
C GLU A 452 -20.96 1.18 -4.20
N ALA A 453 -21.53 2.34 -3.84
CA ALA A 453 -21.10 3.05 -2.65
C ALA A 453 -21.01 2.02 -1.54
N PHE A 454 -19.80 1.82 -0.99
CA PHE A 454 -19.48 0.72 -0.08
C PHE A 454 -20.68 0.42 0.79
N ARG A 455 -21.29 -0.76 0.59
CA ARG A 455 -22.49 -1.09 1.35
C ARG A 455 -22.06 -1.87 2.56
N LEU A 456 -22.46 -1.41 3.74
CA LEU A 456 -22.31 -2.18 4.98
C LEU A 456 -22.95 -3.58 4.90
N THR A 457 -23.80 -3.82 3.89
CA THR A 457 -24.44 -5.10 3.60
C THR A 457 -23.64 -6.00 2.64
N GLU A 458 -22.48 -5.57 2.16
CA GLU A 458 -21.60 -6.41 1.33
C GLU A 458 -21.18 -7.67 2.10
N ARG A 459 -21.32 -8.84 1.47
CA ARG A 459 -21.05 -10.13 2.11
C ARG A 459 -19.62 -10.24 2.62
N ALA A 460 -18.64 -9.73 1.86
CA ALA A 460 -17.24 -9.75 2.24
C ALA A 460 -16.97 -8.90 3.51
N PHE A 461 -17.55 -7.70 3.58
CA PHE A 461 -17.45 -6.84 4.75
C PHE A 461 -18.16 -7.44 5.96
N LEU A 462 -19.40 -7.93 5.79
CA LEU A 462 -20.15 -8.58 6.86
C LEU A 462 -19.40 -9.81 7.39
N PHE A 463 -18.82 -10.61 6.51
CA PHE A 463 -18.00 -11.76 6.90
C PHE A 463 -16.77 -11.31 7.70
N ALA A 464 -16.03 -10.33 7.18
CA ALA A 464 -14.85 -9.77 7.83
C ALA A 464 -15.17 -9.18 9.22
N LEU A 465 -16.34 -8.59 9.39
CA LEU A 465 -16.81 -8.00 10.65
C LEU A 465 -17.36 -9.03 11.64
N LEU A 466 -18.27 -9.90 11.17
CA LEU A 466 -18.99 -10.84 12.03
C LEU A 466 -18.09 -11.98 12.50
N LEU A 467 -17.16 -12.47 11.68
CA LEU A 467 -16.29 -13.58 12.06
C LEU A 467 -15.50 -13.33 13.36
N PRO A 468 -14.73 -12.24 13.51
CA PRO A 468 -13.99 -11.97 14.75
C PRO A 468 -14.92 -11.67 15.93
N ILE A 469 -16.07 -11.00 15.71
CA ILE A 469 -17.05 -10.71 16.77
C ILE A 469 -17.68 -12.01 17.29
N LEU A 470 -18.18 -12.87 16.40
CA LEU A 470 -18.74 -14.17 16.76
C LEU A 470 -17.69 -15.07 17.41
N GLY A 471 -16.45 -15.05 16.91
CA GLY A 471 -15.32 -15.75 17.52
C GLY A 471 -15.05 -15.30 18.95
N LEU A 472 -15.03 -13.98 19.20
CA LEU A 472 -14.86 -13.41 20.54
C LEU A 472 -16.03 -13.76 21.47
N ILE A 473 -17.27 -13.62 21.00
CA ILE A 473 -18.47 -13.95 21.79
C ILE A 473 -18.47 -15.45 22.15
N ALA A 474 -18.21 -16.32 21.18
CA ALA A 474 -18.15 -17.77 21.39
C ALA A 474 -17.03 -18.15 22.37
N PHE A 475 -15.84 -17.54 22.23
CA PHE A 475 -14.72 -17.74 23.14
C PHE A 475 -15.09 -17.32 24.58
N LEU A 476 -15.61 -16.10 24.77
CA LEU A 476 -15.97 -15.60 26.11
C LEU A 476 -17.14 -16.38 26.72
N ALA A 477 -18.14 -16.76 25.92
CA ALA A 477 -19.22 -17.62 26.38
C ALA A 477 -18.69 -18.99 26.84
N ARG A 478 -17.70 -19.54 26.12
CA ARG A 478 -17.05 -20.80 26.49
C ARG A 478 -16.26 -20.68 27.79
N VAL A 479 -15.50 -19.60 27.98
CA VAL A 479 -14.80 -19.30 29.25
C VAL A 479 -15.81 -19.17 30.40
N ARG A 480 -16.91 -18.43 30.20
CA ARG A 480 -17.94 -18.27 31.24
C ARG A 480 -18.61 -19.59 31.61
N ALA A 481 -18.86 -20.45 30.62
CA ALA A 481 -19.41 -21.78 30.85
C ALA A 481 -18.41 -22.69 31.58
N SER A 482 -17.11 -22.57 31.30
CA SER A 482 -16.09 -23.42 31.93
C SER A 482 -15.85 -23.08 33.39
N VAL A 483 -15.95 -21.79 33.79
CA VAL A 483 -15.83 -21.40 35.21
C VAL A 483 -16.86 -22.10 36.10
N ARG A 484 -17.98 -22.57 35.54
CA ARG A 484 -19.04 -23.28 36.27
C ARG A 484 -18.87 -24.80 36.32
N MET A 485 -17.87 -25.37 35.64
CA MET A 485 -17.70 -26.81 35.51
C MET A 485 -16.29 -27.23 35.95
N ALA A 486 -16.19 -28.34 36.69
CA ALA A 486 -14.89 -28.97 36.95
C ALA A 486 -14.30 -29.47 35.61
N HIS A 487 -13.24 -28.82 35.14
CA HIS A 487 -12.59 -29.15 33.89
C HIS A 487 -11.29 -29.95 34.12
N PRO A 488 -10.92 -30.86 33.20
CA PRO A 488 -9.63 -31.51 33.25
C PRO A 488 -8.51 -30.47 33.09
N THR A 489 -7.48 -30.56 33.91
CA THR A 489 -6.29 -29.70 33.87
C THR A 489 -5.06 -30.55 33.55
N GLN A 490 -3.90 -29.92 33.35
CA GLN A 490 -2.66 -30.60 33.04
C GLN A 490 -1.70 -30.56 34.22
N CYS A 491 -1.15 -31.71 34.62
CA CYS A 491 -0.10 -31.75 35.64
C CYS A 491 1.17 -31.04 35.15
N VAL A 492 1.68 -30.05 35.89
CA VAL A 492 2.88 -29.27 35.53
C VAL A 492 4.14 -30.16 35.47
N ARG A 493 4.15 -31.28 36.20
CA ARG A 493 5.30 -32.21 36.28
C ARG A 493 5.32 -33.25 35.16
N CYS A 494 4.27 -34.06 35.04
CA CYS A 494 4.22 -35.18 34.09
C CYS A 494 3.36 -34.90 32.84
N GLY A 495 2.61 -33.80 32.82
CA GLY A 495 1.71 -33.46 31.73
C GLY A 495 0.46 -34.32 31.62
N GLU A 496 0.22 -35.25 32.53
CA GLU A 496 -0.98 -36.10 32.54
C GLU A 496 -2.22 -35.23 32.79
N PRO A 497 -3.29 -35.36 31.98
CA PRO A 497 -4.55 -34.69 32.25
C PRO A 497 -5.21 -35.30 33.48
N PHE A 498 -5.74 -34.47 34.38
CA PHE A 498 -6.43 -34.91 35.60
C PHE A 498 -7.53 -33.91 35.99
N HIS A 499 -8.57 -34.35 36.72
CA HIS A 499 -9.58 -33.41 37.22
C HIS A 499 -9.05 -32.71 38.47
N THR A 500 -9.36 -31.42 38.63
CA THR A 500 -8.93 -30.64 39.80
C THR A 500 -9.46 -31.18 41.13
N THR A 501 -10.49 -32.04 41.09
CA THR A 501 -11.03 -32.75 42.26
C THR A 501 -10.23 -33.98 42.66
N ASP A 502 -9.37 -34.50 41.78
CA ASP A 502 -8.67 -35.78 42.00
C ASP A 502 -7.40 -35.61 42.85
N SER A 503 -6.93 -34.38 43.02
CA SER A 503 -5.71 -34.05 43.77
C SER A 503 -5.96 -32.88 44.72
N PRO A 504 -5.37 -32.88 45.93
CA PRO A 504 -5.44 -31.73 46.84
C PRO A 504 -4.70 -30.49 46.29
N ASP A 505 -3.75 -30.68 45.37
CA ASP A 505 -3.05 -29.61 44.65
C ASP A 505 -3.63 -29.46 43.24
N THR A 506 -4.01 -28.25 42.88
CA THR A 506 -4.60 -27.92 41.58
C THR A 506 -3.62 -27.96 40.42
N GLU A 507 -2.30 -27.95 40.67
CA GLU A 507 -1.26 -27.92 39.64
C GLU A 507 -0.65 -29.31 39.35
N VAL A 508 -0.83 -30.26 40.26
CA VAL A 508 -0.13 -31.54 40.25
C VAL A 508 -1.13 -32.69 40.35
N CYS A 509 -1.05 -33.67 39.46
CA CYS A 509 -1.91 -34.85 39.55
C CYS A 509 -1.64 -35.67 40.82
N GLN A 510 -2.64 -36.42 41.28
CA GLN A 510 -2.59 -37.22 42.51
C GLN A 510 -1.31 -38.09 42.61
N LYS A 511 -0.94 -38.78 41.53
CA LYS A 511 0.26 -39.63 41.47
C LYS A 511 1.55 -38.83 41.73
N CYS A 512 1.67 -37.65 41.14
CA CYS A 512 2.81 -36.78 41.35
C CYS A 512 2.78 -36.10 42.73
N HIS A 513 1.59 -35.80 43.25
CA HIS A 513 1.43 -35.25 44.60
C HIS A 513 1.95 -36.25 45.65
N HIS A 514 1.53 -37.53 45.60
CA HIS A 514 2.06 -38.55 46.52
C HIS A 514 3.56 -38.77 46.34
N LEU A 515 4.05 -38.80 45.10
CA LEU A 515 5.46 -39.10 44.83
C LEU A 515 6.42 -37.96 45.24
N PHE A 516 6.07 -36.71 44.96
CA PHE A 516 6.99 -35.57 45.13
C PHE A 516 6.68 -34.68 46.34
N VAL A 517 5.40 -34.55 46.71
CA VAL A 517 4.97 -33.68 47.83
C VAL A 517 4.95 -34.49 49.13
N LEU A 518 4.16 -35.57 49.17
CA LEU A 518 4.04 -36.41 50.38
C LEU A 518 5.24 -37.36 50.55
N ARG A 519 5.91 -37.73 49.45
CA ARG A 519 7.02 -38.69 49.40
C ARG A 519 6.62 -40.07 49.94
N ASP A 520 5.37 -40.47 49.71
CA ASP A 520 4.83 -41.75 50.15
C ASP A 520 5.46 -42.92 49.38
N GLY A 521 5.58 -44.07 50.06
CA GLY A 521 6.19 -45.29 49.54
C GLY A 521 5.36 -45.95 48.43
N LEU A 522 5.43 -45.44 47.20
CA LEU A 522 4.97 -46.16 46.02
C LEU A 522 5.89 -47.35 45.74
N HIS A 523 5.32 -48.47 45.30
CA HIS A 523 6.08 -49.64 44.83
C HIS A 523 7.17 -49.20 43.83
N ALA A 524 8.38 -49.74 43.98
CA ALA A 524 9.58 -49.25 43.28
C ALA A 524 9.40 -49.19 41.75
N GLU A 525 8.68 -50.14 41.17
CA GLU A 525 8.38 -50.19 39.74
C GLU A 525 7.45 -49.05 39.27
N ASN A 526 6.36 -48.78 40.01
CA ASN A 526 5.45 -47.68 39.70
C ASN A 526 6.13 -46.32 39.85
N ARG A 527 7.00 -46.20 40.86
CA ARG A 527 7.85 -45.03 41.05
C ARG A 527 8.77 -44.80 39.86
N ARG A 528 9.48 -45.85 39.40
CA ARG A 528 10.38 -45.76 38.24
C ARG A 528 9.63 -45.34 36.98
N LYS A 529 8.51 -46.00 36.67
CA LYS A 529 7.67 -45.66 35.52
C LYS A 529 7.19 -44.20 35.56
N LYS A 530 6.78 -43.71 36.73
CA LYS A 530 6.34 -42.31 36.87
C LYS A 530 7.50 -41.31 36.72
N LEU A 531 8.69 -41.64 37.21
CA LEU A 531 9.89 -40.83 37.02
C LEU A 531 10.26 -40.75 35.53
N ASP A 532 10.18 -41.86 34.80
CA ASP A 532 10.44 -41.91 33.36
C ASP A 532 9.42 -41.06 32.58
N GLU A 533 8.13 -41.12 32.95
CA GLU A 533 7.08 -40.24 32.39
C GLU A 533 7.36 -38.76 32.62
N VAL A 534 7.77 -38.38 33.84
CA VAL A 534 8.13 -36.99 34.18
C VAL A 534 9.36 -36.55 33.37
N ALA A 535 10.39 -37.38 33.28
CA ALA A 535 11.60 -37.08 32.53
C ALA A 535 11.29 -36.88 31.03
N GLY A 536 10.47 -37.76 30.45
CA GLY A 536 10.02 -37.65 29.06
C GLY A 536 9.21 -36.37 28.80
N HIS A 537 8.28 -36.03 29.70
CA HIS A 537 7.51 -34.78 29.60
C HIS A 537 8.42 -33.55 29.66
N GLN A 538 9.34 -33.49 30.63
CA GLN A 538 10.28 -32.38 30.77
C GLN A 538 11.24 -32.28 29.57
N GLN A 539 11.68 -33.40 29.00
CA GLN A 539 12.50 -33.40 27.80
C GLN A 539 11.73 -32.84 26.59
N ALA A 540 10.49 -33.29 26.38
CA ALA A 540 9.63 -32.79 25.30
C ALA A 540 9.34 -31.28 25.47
N THR A 541 8.98 -30.85 26.68
CA THR A 541 8.74 -29.43 27.01
C THR A 541 10.01 -28.58 26.76
N ARG A 542 11.19 -29.06 27.18
CA ARG A 542 12.46 -28.38 26.89
C ARG A 542 12.76 -28.30 25.40
N TRP A 543 12.45 -29.35 24.64
CA TRP A 543 12.66 -29.36 23.18
C TRP A 543 11.74 -28.36 22.49
N MET A 544 10.42 -28.38 22.74
CA MET A 544 9.50 -27.42 22.13
C MET A 544 9.78 -25.98 22.57
N HIS A 545 10.17 -25.75 23.83
CA HIS A 545 10.63 -24.45 24.30
C HIS A 545 11.84 -23.95 23.48
N LYS A 546 12.87 -24.78 23.28
CA LYS A 546 14.02 -24.43 22.43
C LYS A 546 13.61 -24.16 20.98
N SER A 547 12.70 -24.96 20.43
CA SER A 547 12.18 -24.76 19.07
C SER A 547 11.42 -23.44 18.93
N LEU A 548 10.61 -23.06 19.93
CA LEU A 548 9.91 -21.77 19.94
C LEU A 548 10.88 -20.59 19.99
N ILE A 549 11.95 -20.66 20.81
CA ILE A 549 12.98 -19.62 20.83
C ILE A 549 13.60 -19.43 19.43
N VAL A 550 13.86 -20.52 18.69
CA VAL A 550 14.47 -20.43 17.36
C VAL A 550 13.50 -19.92 16.30
N LEU A 551 12.23 -20.34 16.34
CA LEU A 551 11.28 -20.10 15.24
C LEU A 551 10.41 -18.85 15.45
N LEU A 552 9.93 -18.63 16.68
CA LEU A 552 8.91 -17.62 17.01
C LEU A 552 9.32 -16.84 18.28
N PRO A 553 10.17 -15.80 18.14
CA PRO A 553 10.63 -14.99 19.26
C PRO A 553 9.46 -14.46 20.12
N GLY A 554 9.46 -14.74 21.43
CA GLY A 554 8.43 -14.30 22.38
C GLY A 554 7.33 -15.35 22.65
N CYS A 555 7.07 -16.27 21.72
CA CYS A 555 6.14 -17.38 21.95
C CYS A 555 6.65 -18.35 23.03
N ASP A 556 7.97 -18.43 23.23
CA ASP A 556 8.61 -19.23 24.28
C ASP A 556 8.18 -18.80 25.68
N LEU A 557 8.15 -17.50 25.96
CA LEU A 557 7.74 -16.94 27.26
C LEU A 557 6.26 -17.23 27.53
N SER A 558 5.41 -17.06 26.52
CA SER A 558 3.98 -17.40 26.60
C SER A 558 3.75 -18.89 26.82
N PHE A 559 4.59 -19.75 26.24
CA PHE A 559 4.56 -21.20 26.46
C PHE A 559 4.93 -21.58 27.91
N LEU A 560 5.78 -20.79 28.58
CA LEU A 560 6.16 -21.02 29.98
C LEU A 560 5.18 -20.47 31.02
N GLY A 561 4.27 -19.56 30.65
CA GLY A 561 3.37 -18.91 31.62
C GLY A 561 3.47 -17.38 31.63
N GLU A 562 4.57 -16.83 31.13
CA GLU A 562 4.89 -15.39 31.11
C GLU A 562 4.13 -14.66 29.99
N THR A 563 2.81 -14.70 30.09
CA THR A 563 1.86 -14.30 29.04
C THR A 563 2.05 -12.85 28.57
N ARG A 564 2.29 -11.92 29.51
CA ARG A 564 2.45 -10.50 29.18
C ARG A 564 3.77 -10.24 28.46
N GLU A 565 4.86 -10.80 28.97
CA GLU A 565 6.20 -10.62 28.40
C GLU A 565 6.29 -11.26 27.01
N GLY A 566 5.71 -12.45 26.86
CA GLY A 566 5.63 -13.11 25.56
C GLY A 566 4.81 -12.34 24.53
N LEU A 567 3.69 -11.70 24.93
CA LEU A 567 2.95 -10.81 24.03
C LEU A 567 3.76 -9.57 23.64
N VAL A 568 4.44 -8.94 24.62
CA VAL A 568 5.28 -7.74 24.39
C VAL A 568 6.44 -8.02 23.44
N GLU A 569 6.99 -9.24 23.44
CA GLU A 569 8.03 -9.62 22.47
C GLU A 569 7.45 -10.05 21.11
N PHE A 570 6.37 -10.84 21.11
CA PHE A 570 5.86 -11.46 19.88
C PHE A 570 5.05 -10.47 19.00
N LEU A 571 4.31 -9.53 19.59
CA LEU A 571 3.53 -8.54 18.82
C LEU A 571 4.44 -7.65 17.93
N PRO A 572 5.51 -7.01 18.43
CA PRO A 572 6.45 -6.27 17.59
C PRO A 572 7.14 -7.14 16.53
N PHE A 573 7.43 -8.41 16.85
CA PHE A 573 7.95 -9.36 15.87
C PHE A 573 6.95 -9.58 14.72
N CYS A 574 5.67 -9.80 15.02
CA CYS A 574 4.62 -9.91 14.00
C CYS A 574 4.48 -8.63 13.15
N LEU A 575 4.61 -7.45 13.76
CA LEU A 575 4.62 -6.18 13.04
C LEU A 575 5.83 -6.07 12.10
N ALA A 576 7.02 -6.44 12.56
CA ALA A 576 8.24 -6.43 11.76
C ALA A 576 8.16 -7.42 10.57
N VAL A 577 7.63 -8.62 10.78
CA VAL A 577 7.37 -9.58 9.69
C VAL A 577 6.30 -9.05 8.74
N GLY A 578 5.25 -8.42 9.27
CA GLY A 578 4.23 -7.72 8.47
C GLY A 578 4.85 -6.65 7.57
N MET A 579 5.77 -5.84 8.10
CA MET A 579 6.52 -4.85 7.33
C MET A 579 7.34 -5.47 6.20
N VAL A 580 8.01 -6.61 6.44
CA VAL A 580 8.78 -7.31 5.40
C VAL A 580 7.85 -7.83 4.28
N LEU A 581 6.78 -8.52 4.65
CA LEU A 581 5.93 -9.23 3.69
C LEU A 581 4.95 -8.31 2.95
N ALA A 582 4.42 -7.27 3.60
CA ALA A 582 3.42 -6.39 3.00
C ALA A 582 4.02 -5.33 2.07
N THR A 583 5.34 -5.15 2.06
CA THR A 583 5.96 -3.99 1.40
C THR A 583 6.69 -4.31 0.11
N GLY A 584 6.71 -5.56 -0.32
CA GLY A 584 7.13 -5.96 -1.68
C GLY A 584 6.12 -5.61 -2.79
N ARG A 585 5.02 -4.92 -2.47
CA ARG A 585 3.93 -4.53 -3.39
C ARG A 585 3.52 -3.07 -3.16
N SER A 586 4.48 -2.16 -3.19
CA SER A 586 4.25 -0.72 -2.99
C SER A 586 3.32 -0.10 -4.03
N VAL A 587 2.67 0.99 -3.59
CA VAL A 587 1.81 1.87 -4.38
C VAL A 587 2.51 2.31 -5.67
N ARG A 588 1.91 2.04 -6.83
CA ARG A 588 2.28 2.72 -8.09
C ARG A 588 1.68 4.12 -8.14
N TYR A 589 2.41 5.09 -8.68
CA TYR A 589 1.82 6.38 -9.03
C TYR A 589 0.93 6.24 -10.27
N PRO A 590 -0.30 6.80 -10.29
CA PRO A 590 -1.09 6.85 -11.52
C PRO A 590 -0.28 7.52 -12.62
N GLY A 591 0.01 6.79 -13.70
CA GLY A 591 0.83 7.26 -14.81
C GLY A 591 2.31 6.86 -14.76
N GLU A 592 2.83 6.32 -13.65
CA GLU A 592 4.21 5.80 -13.60
C GLU A 592 4.29 4.40 -14.24
N ILE A 593 5.15 4.25 -15.25
CA ILE A 593 5.44 2.95 -15.87
C ILE A 593 6.35 2.10 -14.97
N LEU A 594 7.14 2.76 -14.11
CA LEU A 594 8.12 2.11 -13.24
C LEU A 594 7.54 1.74 -11.88
N ALA A 595 7.67 0.47 -11.50
CA ALA A 595 7.39 0.05 -10.14
C ALA A 595 8.24 0.85 -9.14
N ASP A 596 7.63 1.27 -8.03
CA ASP A 596 8.33 1.93 -6.94
C ASP A 596 9.38 0.97 -6.35
N PRO A 597 10.68 1.25 -6.54
CA PRO A 597 11.76 0.36 -6.10
C PRO A 597 12.01 0.43 -4.59
N THR A 598 11.40 1.38 -3.87
CA THR A 598 11.81 1.76 -2.52
C THR A 598 10.78 1.43 -1.45
N SER A 599 10.78 0.18 -1.00
CA SER A 599 10.20 -0.11 0.32
C SER A 599 11.19 0.26 1.42
N THR A 600 10.93 1.35 2.14
CA THR A 600 11.57 1.65 3.42
C THR A 600 11.32 0.58 4.46
N TRP A 601 10.08 0.13 4.51
CA TRP A 601 9.60 -0.80 5.51
C TRP A 601 10.20 -2.19 5.38
N LEU A 602 10.65 -2.59 4.19
CA LEU A 602 11.32 -3.87 3.98
C LEU A 602 12.64 -3.92 4.76
N ALA A 603 13.51 -2.92 4.61
CA ALA A 603 14.81 -2.91 5.28
C ALA A 603 14.66 -2.71 6.79
N VAL A 604 13.77 -1.80 7.22
CA VAL A 604 13.48 -1.60 8.66
C VAL A 604 12.89 -2.87 9.25
N GLY A 605 11.92 -3.49 8.57
CA GLY A 605 11.32 -4.75 8.98
C GLY A 605 12.34 -5.88 9.07
N ALA A 606 13.21 -6.02 8.06
CA ALA A 606 14.26 -7.04 8.04
C ALA A 606 15.28 -6.84 9.17
N ALA A 607 15.68 -5.60 9.44
CA ALA A 607 16.58 -5.27 10.56
C ALA A 607 15.92 -5.59 11.92
N LEU A 608 14.64 -5.25 12.10
CA LEU A 608 13.89 -5.58 13.30
C LEU A 608 13.73 -7.10 13.48
N VAL A 609 13.36 -7.82 12.42
CA VAL A 609 13.27 -9.29 12.43
C VAL A 609 14.62 -9.91 12.81
N ALA A 610 15.72 -9.45 12.20
CA ALA A 610 17.07 -9.91 12.54
C ALA A 610 17.41 -9.62 14.00
N LEU A 611 17.10 -8.44 14.52
CA LEU A 611 17.32 -8.07 15.92
C LEU A 611 16.55 -8.99 16.87
N TYR A 612 15.28 -9.28 16.59
CA TYR A 612 14.47 -10.19 17.39
C TYR A 612 15.02 -11.62 17.37
N TYR A 613 15.46 -12.13 16.20
CA TYR A 613 16.11 -13.44 16.12
C TYR A 613 17.44 -13.48 16.88
N VAL A 614 18.30 -12.46 16.73
CA VAL A 614 19.57 -12.36 17.47
C VAL A 614 19.32 -12.33 18.97
N ARG A 615 18.38 -11.51 19.45
CA ARG A 615 17.96 -11.48 20.85
C ARG A 615 17.48 -12.85 21.32
N SER A 616 16.64 -13.52 20.52
CA SER A 616 16.12 -14.85 20.84
C SER A 616 17.23 -15.89 20.93
N TRP A 617 18.19 -15.85 20.00
CA TRP A 617 19.33 -16.77 19.98
C TRP A 617 20.32 -16.53 21.12
N LEU A 618 20.53 -15.27 21.52
CA LEU A 618 21.32 -14.94 22.72
C LEU A 618 20.76 -15.61 23.99
N LYS A 619 19.42 -15.73 24.11
CA LYS A 619 18.79 -16.49 25.23
C LYS A 619 19.19 -17.97 25.24
N LEU A 620 19.45 -18.58 24.08
CA LEU A 620 19.89 -19.98 24.00
C LEU A 620 21.37 -20.16 24.38
N VAL A 621 22.22 -19.20 23.99
CA VAL A 621 23.66 -19.25 24.25
C VAL A 621 23.95 -19.02 25.73
N LEU A 622 23.34 -17.99 26.33
CA LEU A 622 23.56 -17.63 27.73
C LEU A 622 23.04 -18.68 28.73
N ARG A 623 22.14 -19.59 28.31
CA ARG A 623 21.64 -20.69 29.15
C ARG A 623 22.48 -21.98 29.06
N ARG A 624 23.48 -22.03 28.18
CA ARG A 624 24.41 -23.18 28.06
C ARG A 624 25.68 -23.00 28.88
N VAL A 625 26.01 -21.76 29.23
CA VAL A 625 27.01 -21.38 30.25
C VAL A 625 26.30 -21.38 31.59
#